data_AF-A0AAW0LLA8-F1
#
_entry.id   AF-A0AAW0LLA8-F1
#
_cell.length_a   1.000
_cell.length_b   1.000
_cell.length_c   1.000
_cell.angle_alpha   90.00
_cell.angle_beta   90.00
_cell.angle_gamma   90.00
#
_symmetry.space_group_name_H-M   'P 1'
#
loop_
_entity.id
_entity.type
_entity.pdbx_description
1 polymer ?
#
loop_
_entity_poly.entity_id
_entity_poly.type
_entity_poly.pdbx_seq_one_letter_code
_entity_poly.pdbx_strand_id
1 'polypeptide(L)'
;FYYSALQAWRVAKAPENDRFQYTHFAHKLNSFDTAPKKLLESDSRLRPDRSALESGDLSQAGFEKSRLEERQRAEKRSRESKCHQFTPKWFDPTSEVTPTPWGDLEIYCYNGKYTEHRAAIDSSDGVKETDVSSKEFNPWQYEISSPE
;
A
#
# COMPACT_ATOMS: atom_id res chain seq x y z
N PHE A 1 19.59 -29.98 -39.01
CA PHE A 1 19.08 -28.63 -38.67
C PHE A 1 18.97 -28.53 -37.16
N TYR A 2 19.88 -27.81 -36.50
CA TYR A 2 19.78 -27.53 -35.06
C TYR A 2 19.00 -26.24 -34.88
N TYR A 3 17.81 -26.31 -34.28
CA TYR A 3 17.15 -25.12 -33.76
C TYR A 3 17.86 -24.73 -32.46
N SER A 4 18.49 -23.56 -32.42
CA SER A 4 18.91 -22.97 -31.15
C SER A 4 17.66 -22.43 -30.44
N ALA A 5 17.33 -22.96 -29.27
CA ALA A 5 16.26 -22.40 -28.46
C ALA A 5 16.64 -20.97 -28.01
N LEU A 6 15.80 -19.99 -28.31
CA LEU A 6 15.95 -18.62 -27.81
C LEU A 6 15.33 -18.54 -26.41
N GLN A 7 16.12 -18.17 -25.41
CA GLN A 7 15.63 -17.96 -24.06
C GLN A 7 14.84 -16.65 -23.98
N ALA A 8 13.52 -16.72 -23.85
CA ALA A 8 12.65 -15.54 -23.74
C ALA A 8 12.75 -14.85 -22.37
N TRP A 9 12.95 -15.62 -21.29
CA TRP A 9 13.06 -15.10 -19.93
C TRP A 9 13.83 -16.07 -19.03
N ARG A 10 14.46 -15.54 -17.98
CA ARG A 10 15.08 -16.31 -16.91
C ARG A 10 14.95 -15.56 -15.59
N VAL A 11 14.66 -16.30 -14.52
CA VAL A 11 14.57 -15.75 -13.15
C VAL A 11 15.90 -15.13 -12.71
N ALA A 12 15.82 -13.99 -12.01
CA ALA A 12 16.99 -13.35 -11.42
C ALA A 12 17.50 -14.15 -10.19
N LYS A 13 18.80 -14.07 -9.90
CA LYS A 13 19.36 -14.67 -8.68
C LYS A 13 18.77 -13.97 -7.45
N ALA A 14 18.37 -14.75 -6.45
CA ALA A 14 17.91 -14.23 -5.17
C ALA A 14 19.10 -13.84 -4.25
N PRO A 15 18.91 -12.93 -3.29
CA PRO A 15 19.89 -12.67 -2.24
C PRO A 15 20.21 -13.96 -1.46
N GLU A 16 21.47 -14.12 -1.08
CA GLU A 16 21.90 -15.27 -0.28
C GLU A 16 21.48 -15.08 1.19
N ASN A 17 20.97 -16.15 1.82
CA ASN A 17 20.54 -16.18 3.23
C ASN A 17 19.48 -15.12 3.60
N ASP A 18 18.58 -14.79 2.66
CA ASP A 18 17.48 -13.89 2.96
C ASP A 18 16.51 -14.49 4.00
N ARG A 19 16.16 -13.70 5.03
CA ARG A 19 15.30 -14.12 6.14
C ARG A 19 13.91 -14.59 5.69
N PHE A 20 13.37 -13.98 4.63
CA PHE A 20 12.01 -14.23 4.13
C PHE A 20 12.01 -14.80 2.71
N GLN A 21 13.18 -15.19 2.19
CA GLN A 21 13.37 -15.71 0.84
C GLN A 21 12.90 -14.74 -0.26
N TYR A 22 13.02 -13.43 0.01
CA TYR A 22 12.64 -12.37 -0.92
C TYR A 22 13.66 -12.18 -2.04
N THR A 23 13.18 -11.74 -3.20
CA THR A 23 14.03 -11.29 -4.30
C THR A 23 14.60 -9.91 -4.00
N HIS A 24 15.67 -9.51 -4.70
CA HIS A 24 16.17 -8.13 -4.65
C HIS A 24 15.10 -7.09 -5.04
N PHE A 25 14.15 -7.47 -5.90
CA PHE A 25 13.03 -6.61 -6.26
C PHE A 25 12.07 -6.42 -5.08
N ALA A 26 11.71 -7.49 -4.38
CA ALA A 26 10.81 -7.44 -3.23
C ALA A 26 11.35 -6.55 -2.09
N HIS A 27 12.66 -6.61 -1.81
CA HIS A 27 13.31 -5.71 -0.85
C HIS A 27 13.16 -4.22 -1.19
N LYS A 28 13.11 -3.88 -2.48
CA LYS A 28 12.94 -2.49 -2.92
C LYS A 28 11.51 -1.98 -2.78
N LEU A 29 10.51 -2.86 -2.62
CA LEU A 29 9.10 -2.46 -2.52
C LEU A 29 8.80 -1.71 -1.22
N ASN A 30 9.43 -2.12 -0.11
CA ASN A 30 9.21 -1.52 1.21
C ASN A 30 10.31 -0.55 1.66
N SER A 31 11.39 -0.41 0.88
CA SER A 31 12.47 0.54 1.20
C SER A 31 12.02 2.01 1.02
N PHE A 32 12.45 2.85 1.96
CA PHE A 32 12.30 4.30 1.86
C PHE A 32 13.24 4.94 0.82
N ASP A 33 14.33 4.27 0.44
CA ASP A 33 15.26 4.75 -0.59
C ASP A 33 14.57 4.87 -1.96
N THR A 34 13.49 4.11 -2.17
CA THR A 34 12.68 4.13 -3.39
C THR A 34 11.36 4.88 -3.21
N ALA A 35 11.15 5.51 -2.05
CA ALA A 35 9.92 6.22 -1.76
C ALA A 35 9.84 7.52 -2.57
N PRO A 36 8.68 7.84 -3.19
CA PRO A 36 8.48 9.15 -3.78
C PRO A 36 8.42 10.23 -2.70
N LYS A 37 8.82 11.46 -3.06
CA LYS A 37 8.69 12.63 -2.18
C LYS A 37 7.24 12.80 -1.74
N LYS A 38 7.04 13.24 -0.49
CA LYS A 38 5.71 13.49 0.09
C LYS A 38 4.77 12.27 -0.03
N LEU A 39 5.14 11.14 0.58
CA LEU A 39 4.27 9.96 0.69
C LEU A 39 2.87 10.32 1.21
N LEU A 40 1.85 9.62 0.71
CA LEU A 40 0.53 9.65 1.34
C LEU A 40 0.58 8.91 2.68
N GLU A 41 -0.23 9.35 3.64
CA GLU A 41 -0.37 8.68 4.94
C GLU A 41 -0.88 7.24 4.81
N SER A 42 -1.51 6.90 3.68
CA SER A 42 -1.95 5.55 3.35
C SER A 42 -0.87 4.67 2.70
N ASP A 43 0.35 5.17 2.45
CA ASP A 43 1.41 4.39 1.79
C ASP A 43 1.89 3.25 2.69
N SER A 44 2.05 2.06 2.12
CA SER A 44 2.35 0.86 2.88
C SER A 44 3.73 0.86 3.55
N ARG A 45 4.67 1.70 3.09
CA ARG A 45 6.00 1.85 3.71
C ARG A 45 5.93 2.46 5.10
N LEU A 46 4.89 3.25 5.37
CA LEU A 46 4.70 3.89 6.67
C LEU A 46 4.15 2.93 7.74
N ARG A 47 3.76 1.71 7.36
CA ARG A 47 3.15 0.74 8.29
C ARG A 47 4.13 0.34 9.41
N PRO A 48 3.83 0.69 10.68
CA PRO A 48 4.76 0.45 11.79
C PRO A 48 4.93 -1.04 12.13
N ASP A 49 3.90 -1.86 11.91
CA ASP A 49 3.97 -3.31 12.13
C ASP A 49 4.92 -4.01 11.16
N ARG A 50 4.97 -3.56 9.90
CA ARG A 50 5.90 -4.07 8.90
C ARG A 50 7.33 -3.64 9.17
N SER A 51 7.54 -2.38 9.55
CA SER A 51 8.85 -1.85 9.93
C SER A 51 9.44 -2.61 11.13
N ALA A 52 8.65 -2.85 12.18
CA ALA A 52 9.06 -3.66 13.33
C ALA A 52 9.36 -5.12 12.96
N LEU A 53 8.61 -5.70 12.03
CA LEU A 53 8.88 -7.06 11.55
C LEU A 53 10.23 -7.13 10.79
N GLU A 54 10.51 -6.14 9.95
CA GLU A 54 11.78 -6.02 9.21
C GLU A 54 12.98 -5.84 10.15
N SER A 55 12.84 -5.05 11.23
CA SER A 55 13.88 -4.91 12.26
C SER A 55 14.02 -6.15 13.15
N GLY A 56 13.08 -7.10 13.06
CA GLY A 56 13.05 -8.32 13.85
C GLY A 56 12.42 -8.20 15.24
N ASP A 57 11.81 -7.07 15.55
CA ASP A 57 11.02 -6.89 16.77
C ASP A 57 9.60 -7.48 16.60
N LEU A 58 9.49 -8.78 16.86
CA LEU A 58 8.22 -9.51 16.75
C LEU A 58 7.18 -9.04 17.77
N SER A 59 7.61 -8.56 18.94
CA SER A 59 6.70 -8.08 19.98
C SER A 59 6.04 -6.79 19.55
N GLN A 60 6.84 -5.82 19.09
CA GLN A 60 6.35 -4.55 18.59
C GLN A 60 5.51 -4.74 17.32
N ALA A 61 5.92 -5.62 16.40
CA ALA A 61 5.14 -5.94 15.21
C ALA A 61 3.73 -6.46 15.56
N GLY A 62 3.63 -7.36 16.55
CA GLY A 62 2.35 -7.90 17.01
C GLY A 62 1.45 -6.85 17.68
N PHE A 63 2.04 -5.97 18.49
CA PHE A 63 1.33 -4.85 19.11
C PHE A 63 0.77 -3.88 18.06
N GLU A 64 1.63 -3.43 17.14
CA GLU A 64 1.25 -2.47 16.09
C GLU A 64 0.20 -3.05 15.13
N LYS A 65 0.34 -4.33 14.75
CA LYS A 65 -0.67 -5.04 13.95
C LYS A 65 -2.04 -4.98 14.64
N SER A 66 -2.09 -5.29 15.92
CA SER A 66 -3.34 -5.27 16.69
C SER A 66 -3.94 -3.87 16.77
N ARG A 67 -3.10 -2.84 16.99
CA ARG A 67 -3.50 -1.43 17.03
C ARG A 67 -4.13 -0.98 15.71
N LEU A 68 -3.49 -1.29 14.58
CA LEU A 68 -3.97 -0.92 13.24
C LEU A 68 -5.28 -1.62 12.90
N GLU A 69 -5.38 -2.92 13.16
CA GLU A 69 -6.60 -3.68 12.89
C GLU A 69 -7.78 -3.19 13.74
N GLU A 70 -7.55 -2.85 15.01
CA GLU A 70 -8.64 -2.33 15.85
C GLU A 70 -9.11 -0.96 15.40
N ARG A 71 -8.19 -0.08 14.96
CA ARG A 71 -8.57 1.20 14.35
C ARG A 71 -9.38 1.00 13.07
N GLN A 72 -9.01 0.02 12.23
CA GLN A 72 -9.80 -0.33 11.05
C GLN A 72 -11.21 -0.83 11.40
N ARG A 73 -11.33 -1.70 12.41
CA ARG A 73 -12.64 -2.16 12.88
C ARG A 73 -13.46 -1.01 13.46
N ALA A 74 -12.85 -0.08 14.20
CA ALA A 74 -13.52 1.07 14.76
C ALA A 74 -14.07 2.02 13.68
N GLU A 75 -13.27 2.38 12.67
CA GLU A 75 -13.74 3.19 11.55
C GLU A 75 -14.89 2.50 10.82
N LYS A 76 -14.76 1.20 10.54
CA LYS A 76 -15.82 0.41 9.89
C LYS A 76 -17.13 0.47 10.68
N ARG A 77 -17.08 0.26 12.01
CA ARG A 77 -18.25 0.36 12.90
C ARG A 77 -18.88 1.76 12.87
N SER A 78 -18.06 2.81 12.90
CA SER A 78 -18.51 4.21 12.84
C SER A 78 -19.19 4.54 11.51
N ARG A 79 -18.64 4.03 10.41
CA ARG A 79 -19.21 4.21 9.07
C ARG A 79 -20.53 3.47 8.89
N GLU A 80 -20.59 2.22 9.34
CA GLU A 80 -21.79 1.38 9.26
C GLU A 80 -22.92 1.90 10.14
N SER A 81 -22.62 2.41 11.35
CA SER A 81 -23.65 2.98 12.24
C SER A 81 -24.33 4.23 11.65
N LYS A 82 -23.63 4.95 10.77
CA LYS A 82 -24.16 6.08 10.01
C LYS A 82 -24.77 5.67 8.66
N CYS A 83 -24.84 4.38 8.34
CA CYS A 83 -25.30 3.87 7.04
C CYS A 83 -24.52 4.42 5.84
N HIS A 84 -23.25 4.83 6.03
CA HIS A 84 -22.41 5.31 4.94
C HIS A 84 -21.73 4.13 4.23
N GLN A 85 -21.62 4.20 2.91
CA GLN A 85 -20.89 3.20 2.13
C GLN A 85 -19.40 3.55 2.04
N PHE A 86 -18.53 2.54 2.00
CA PHE A 86 -17.12 2.77 1.65
C PHE A 86 -16.98 3.10 0.17
N THR A 87 -16.12 4.05 -0.16
CA THR A 87 -15.71 4.29 -1.54
C THR A 87 -14.20 4.48 -1.60
N PRO A 88 -13.47 3.67 -2.40
CA PRO A 88 -12.04 3.87 -2.58
C PRO A 88 -11.76 5.21 -3.29
N LYS A 89 -10.66 5.86 -2.91
CA LYS A 89 -10.32 7.20 -3.41
C LYS A 89 -9.76 7.19 -4.84
N TRP A 90 -8.90 6.22 -5.14
CA TRP A 90 -8.08 6.17 -6.36
C TRP A 90 -8.62 5.23 -7.44
N PHE A 91 -9.72 4.54 -7.14
CA PHE A 91 -10.36 3.58 -8.03
C PHE A 91 -11.86 3.76 -7.94
N ASP A 92 -12.55 3.54 -9.05
CA ASP A 92 -14.01 3.55 -9.10
C ASP A 92 -14.50 2.10 -9.32
N PRO A 93 -15.60 1.67 -8.67
CA PRO A 93 -16.18 0.35 -8.90
C PRO A 93 -16.74 0.28 -10.32
N THR A 94 -16.62 -0.89 -10.94
CA THR A 94 -17.26 -1.19 -12.23
C THR A 94 -18.50 -2.06 -12.02
N SER A 95 -19.32 -2.23 -13.06
CA SER A 95 -20.42 -3.20 -13.04
C SER A 95 -19.95 -4.64 -13.27
N GLU A 96 -18.66 -4.86 -13.50
CA GLU A 96 -18.11 -6.16 -13.82
C GLU A 96 -17.70 -6.92 -12.57
N VAL A 97 -17.91 -8.24 -12.60
CA VAL A 97 -17.45 -9.17 -11.59
C VAL A 97 -16.65 -10.29 -12.25
N THR A 98 -15.56 -10.71 -11.61
CA THR A 98 -14.75 -11.85 -12.04
C THR A 98 -15.03 -13.04 -11.13
N PRO A 99 -15.49 -14.18 -11.67
CA PRO A 99 -15.65 -15.39 -10.89
C PRO A 99 -14.28 -15.96 -10.49
N THR A 100 -14.10 -16.27 -9.21
CA THR A 100 -12.90 -16.94 -8.70
C THR A 100 -13.28 -18.18 -7.90
N PRO A 101 -12.33 -19.09 -7.59
CA PRO A 101 -12.60 -20.24 -6.72
C PRO A 101 -13.12 -19.87 -5.33
N TRP A 102 -13.02 -18.60 -4.92
CA TRP A 102 -13.43 -18.10 -3.61
C TRP A 102 -14.67 -17.20 -3.68
N GLY A 103 -15.33 -17.12 -4.84
CA GLY A 103 -16.51 -16.29 -5.09
C GLY A 103 -16.27 -15.22 -6.16
N ASP A 104 -17.33 -14.47 -6.45
CA ASP A 104 -17.30 -13.38 -7.41
C ASP A 104 -16.60 -12.16 -6.79
N LEU A 105 -15.62 -11.61 -7.51
CA LEU A 105 -14.89 -10.40 -7.11
C LEU A 105 -15.26 -9.21 -7.99
N GLU A 106 -15.58 -8.10 -7.36
CA GLU A 106 -15.81 -6.81 -8.02
C GLU A 106 -14.55 -6.33 -8.74
N ILE A 107 -14.71 -5.82 -9.96
CA ILE A 107 -13.62 -5.17 -10.70
C ILE A 107 -13.65 -3.66 -10.42
N TYR A 108 -12.48 -3.10 -10.16
CA TYR A 108 -12.27 -1.67 -9.95
C TYR A 108 -11.37 -1.10 -11.05
N CYS A 109 -11.73 0.07 -11.59
CA CYS A 109 -10.93 0.77 -12.59
C CYS A 109 -10.16 1.93 -11.94
N TYR A 110 -8.91 2.12 -12.39
CA TYR A 110 -8.11 3.25 -11.95
C TYR A 110 -8.72 4.56 -12.46
N ASN A 111 -8.97 5.52 -11.57
CA ASN A 111 -9.71 6.74 -11.91
C ASN A 111 -8.84 7.96 -12.24
N GLY A 112 -7.52 7.80 -12.34
CA GLY A 112 -6.59 8.89 -12.72
C GLY A 112 -6.23 9.88 -11.60
N LYS A 113 -7.05 9.98 -10.54
CA LYS A 113 -6.90 11.00 -9.49
C LYS A 113 -5.57 10.93 -8.74
N TYR A 114 -4.97 9.75 -8.62
CA TYR A 114 -3.66 9.62 -7.96
C TYR A 114 -2.53 10.23 -8.80
N THR A 115 -2.58 10.07 -10.12
CA THR A 115 -1.63 10.65 -11.07
C THR A 115 -1.72 12.17 -11.03
N GLU A 116 -2.95 12.71 -11.04
CA GLU A 116 -3.18 14.16 -10.91
C GLU A 116 -2.62 14.70 -9.60
N HIS A 117 -2.90 14.02 -8.48
CA HIS A 117 -2.36 14.36 -7.17
C HIS A 117 -0.82 14.34 -7.15
N ARG A 118 -0.18 13.36 -7.81
CA ARG A 118 1.28 13.30 -7.94
C ARG A 118 1.84 14.44 -8.78
N ALA A 119 1.23 14.73 -9.92
CA ALA A 119 1.65 15.84 -10.78
C ALA A 119 1.57 17.19 -10.05
N ALA A 120 0.53 17.41 -9.24
CA ALA A 120 0.38 18.60 -8.41
C ALA A 120 1.47 18.70 -7.33
N ILE A 121 1.82 17.58 -6.68
CA ILE A 121 2.93 17.52 -5.72
C ILE A 121 4.25 17.87 -6.40
N ASP A 122 4.54 17.26 -7.55
CA ASP A 122 5.82 17.41 -8.24
C ASP A 122 5.96 18.82 -8.84
N SER A 123 4.86 19.49 -9.16
CA SER A 123 4.84 20.90 -9.61
C SER A 123 4.97 21.91 -8.46
N SER A 124 4.77 21.49 -7.20
CA SER A 124 4.90 22.34 -6.03
C SER A 124 6.37 22.45 -5.58
N ASP A 125 7.15 23.31 -6.22
CA ASP A 125 8.58 23.56 -5.94
C ASP A 125 8.87 24.27 -4.58
N GLY A 126 7.90 24.26 -3.66
CA GLY A 126 8.02 24.85 -2.33
C GLY A 126 8.00 23.81 -1.22
N VAL A 127 9.01 23.91 -0.34
CA VAL A 127 9.12 23.33 1.03
C VAL A 127 10.02 22.09 1.18
N LYS A 128 10.97 22.29 2.11
CA LYS A 128 12.06 21.45 2.65
C LYS A 128 11.74 19.96 2.67
N GLU A 129 12.79 19.15 2.44
CA GLU A 129 12.82 17.72 2.77
C GLU A 129 12.28 17.52 4.18
N THR A 130 10.99 17.20 4.30
CA THR A 130 10.45 16.65 5.52
C THR A 130 10.86 15.21 5.53
N ASP A 131 11.56 14.81 6.59
CA ASP A 131 11.97 13.44 6.81
C ASP A 131 10.77 12.52 6.59
N VAL A 132 10.86 11.65 5.59
CA VAL A 132 9.78 10.75 5.20
C VAL A 132 9.44 9.80 6.37
N SER A 133 10.39 9.60 7.29
CA SER A 133 10.19 8.82 8.52
C SER A 133 9.25 9.49 9.53
N SER A 134 9.03 10.81 9.45
CA SER A 134 8.20 11.55 10.41
C SER A 134 6.70 11.50 10.08
N LYS A 135 6.30 10.88 8.96
CA LYS A 135 4.88 10.75 8.59
C LYS A 135 4.27 9.52 9.25
N GLU A 136 3.17 9.72 9.97
CA GLU A 136 2.41 8.63 10.58
C GLU A 136 1.54 7.92 9.52
N PHE A 137 1.49 6.60 9.58
CA PHE A 137 0.56 5.81 8.77
C PHE A 137 -0.88 6.04 9.22
N ASN A 138 -1.67 6.63 8.33
CA ASN A 138 -3.07 6.94 8.58
C ASN A 138 -3.91 6.81 7.29
N PRO A 139 -4.31 5.57 6.92
CA PRO A 139 -5.21 5.36 5.78
C PRO A 139 -6.68 5.71 6.10
N TRP A 140 -7.01 5.96 7.38
CA TRP A 140 -8.37 6.16 7.88
C TRP A 140 -8.80 7.61 7.71
N GLN A 141 -9.53 7.88 6.63
CA GLN A 141 -9.95 9.23 6.26
C GLN A 141 -11.43 9.51 6.54
N TYR A 142 -12.20 8.51 6.96
CA TYR A 142 -13.65 8.64 7.08
C TYR A 142 -14.06 9.77 8.04
N GLU A 143 -13.46 9.82 9.23
CA GLU A 143 -13.74 10.85 10.25
C GLU A 143 -13.33 12.26 9.80
N ILE A 144 -12.35 12.38 8.89
CA ILE A 144 -11.86 13.66 8.35
C ILE A 144 -12.76 14.17 7.22
N SER A 145 -13.38 13.26 6.48
CA SER A 145 -14.21 13.55 5.31
C SER A 145 -15.72 13.65 5.59
N SER A 146 -16.18 13.26 6.79
CA SER A 146 -17.59 13.35 7.15
C SER A 146 -17.94 14.80 7.45
N PRO A 147 -18.88 15.43 6.73
CA PRO A 147 -19.50 16.65 7.25
C PRO A 147 -20.22 16.32 8.57
N GLU A 148 -20.22 17.27 9.51
CA GLU A 148 -21.03 17.23 10.74
C GLU A 148 -22.52 17.09 10.42
#